data_AF-A0A5C7RM07-F1
#
_entry.id   AF-A0A5C7RM07-F1
#
_cell.length_a   1.000
_cell.length_b   1.000
_cell.length_c   1.000
_cell.angle_alpha   90.00
_cell.angle_beta   90.00
_cell.angle_gamma   90.00
#
_symmetry.space_group_name_H-M   'P 1'
#
loop_
_entity.id
_entity.type
_entity.pdbx_description
1 polymer ?
#
loop_
_entity_poly.entity_id
_entity_poly.type
_entity_poly.pdbx_seq_one_letter_code
_entity_poly.pdbx_strand_id
1 'polypeptide(L)' 'ADLRLNEPRYVKLPDIMKAKKKPLAVTSPAEMGVNVANTITLVRVDAPAERSAGVKVDSVDALINALKNQAKVI' A
#
# COMPACT_ATOMS: atom_id res chain seq x y z
N ALA A 1 14.02 1.74 -5.58
CA ALA A 1 14.80 2.33 -4.49
C ALA A 1 13.92 2.36 -3.26
N ASP A 2 14.47 1.96 -2.11
CA ASP A 2 13.98 2.30 -0.78
C ASP A 2 13.43 3.74 -0.78
N LEU A 3 12.24 3.97 -0.20
CA LEU A 3 11.53 5.26 -0.23
C LEU A 3 12.24 6.38 0.58
N ARG A 4 13.50 6.15 0.93
CA ARG A 4 14.45 7.08 1.57
C ARG A 4 15.26 7.89 0.57
N LEU A 5 15.06 7.69 -0.74
CA LEU A 5 15.91 8.31 -1.76
C LEU A 5 15.68 9.82 -1.90
N ASN A 6 14.44 10.30 -1.79
CA ASN A 6 14.10 11.72 -1.80
C ASN A 6 12.69 12.01 -1.26
N GLU A 7 12.45 13.26 -0.88
CA GLU A 7 11.12 13.78 -0.55
C GLU A 7 10.53 14.52 -1.75
N PRO A 8 9.32 14.14 -2.24
CA PRO A 8 8.68 14.84 -3.35
C PRO A 8 8.35 16.29 -3.02
N ARG A 9 8.61 17.21 -3.96
CA ARG A 9 8.24 18.63 -3.82
C ARG A 9 6.75 18.86 -4.04
N TYR A 10 6.20 19.87 -3.37
CA TYR A 10 4.88 20.40 -3.70
C TYR A 10 4.92 21.18 -5.02
N VAL A 11 3.95 20.91 -5.90
CA VAL A 11 3.86 21.56 -7.22
C VAL A 11 3.13 22.90 -7.07
N LYS A 12 3.70 23.97 -7.64
CA LYS A 12 3.09 25.30 -7.64
C LYS A 12 1.93 25.35 -8.64
N LEU A 13 0.88 26.12 -8.33
CA LEU A 13 -0.30 26.28 -9.19
C LEU A 13 0.04 26.65 -10.66
N PRO A 14 1.01 27.53 -10.96
CA PRO A 14 1.40 27.82 -12.34
C PRO A 14 1.94 26.61 -13.10
N ASP A 15 2.66 25.71 -12.41
CA ASP A 15 3.23 24.51 -13.03
C ASP A 15 2.15 23.45 -13.28
N ILE A 16 1.13 23.37 -12.42
CA ILE A 16 -0.05 22.50 -12.64
C ILE A 16 -0.77 22.95 -13.92
N MET A 17 -0.97 24.26 -14.09
CA MET A 17 -1.62 24.80 -15.28
C MET A 17 -0.80 24.58 -16.55
N LYS A 18 0.53 24.70 -16.48
CA LYS A 18 1.44 24.36 -17.58
C LYS A 18 1.39 22.87 -17.92
N ALA A 19 1.40 22.00 -16.92
CA ALA A 19 1.35 20.55 -17.13
C ALA A 19 0.05 20.11 -17.82
N LYS A 20 -1.10 20.67 -17.44
CA LYS A 20 -2.39 20.40 -18.11
C LYS A 20 -2.41 20.79 -19.59
N LYS A 21 -1.60 21.79 -19.97
CA LYS A 21 -1.50 22.24 -21.37
C LYS A 21 -0.49 21.43 -22.19
N LYS A 22 0.35 20.59 -21.56
CA LYS A 22 1.30 19.76 -22.30
C LYS A 22 0.53 18.61 -22.96
N PRO A 23 0.77 18.34 -24.26
CA PRO A 23 0.18 17.18 -24.91
C PRO A 23 0.70 15.91 -24.24
N LEU A 24 -0.22 15.00 -23.89
CA LEU A 24 0.09 13.66 -23.42
C LEU A 24 -0.11 12.70 -24.58
N ALA A 25 0.97 12.09 -25.05
CA ALA A 25 0.89 11.07 -26.08
C ALA A 25 0.29 9.79 -25.48
N VAL A 26 -0.82 9.34 -26.04
CA VAL A 26 -1.42 8.04 -25.71
C VAL A 26 -0.96 7.06 -26.77
N THR A 27 -0.30 5.99 -26.32
CA THR A 27 0.17 4.91 -27.20
C THR A 27 -0.31 3.58 -26.64
N SER A 28 -0.60 2.63 -27.53
CA SER A 28 -0.94 1.26 -27.15
C SER A 28 0.28 0.35 -27.21
N PRO A 29 0.35 -0.73 -26.41
CA PRO A 29 1.40 -1.74 -26.53
C PRO A 29 1.50 -2.35 -27.94
N ALA A 30 0.37 -2.40 -28.67
CA ALA A 30 0.31 -2.89 -30.04
C ALA A 30 1.13 -2.03 -31.02
N GLU A 31 1.16 -0.71 -30.83
CA GLU A 31 1.99 0.20 -31.64
C GLU A 31 3.50 -0.05 -31.45
N MET A 32 3.88 -0.68 -30.35
CA MET A 32 5.26 -1.07 -30.04
C MET A 32 5.55 -2.54 -30.37
N GLY A 33 4.59 -3.26 -30.97
CA GLY A 33 4.71 -4.69 -31.29
C GLY A 33 4.72 -5.61 -30.07
N VAL A 34 4.24 -5.15 -28.91
CA VAL A 34 4.25 -5.90 -27.66
C VAL A 34 2.91 -6.60 -27.43
N ASN A 35 2.95 -7.92 -27.23
CA ASN A 35 1.79 -8.70 -26.81
C ASN A 35 1.67 -8.77 -25.28
N VAL A 36 0.55 -8.32 -24.74
CA VAL A 36 0.27 -8.31 -23.29
C VAL A 36 -0.47 -9.59 -22.90
N ALA A 37 0.15 -10.75 -23.16
CA ALA A 37 -0.39 -12.03 -22.72
C ALA A 37 -0.10 -12.24 -21.23
N ASN A 38 -1.14 -12.53 -20.44
CA ASN A 38 -0.99 -12.87 -19.04
C ASN A 38 -0.76 -14.38 -18.88
N THR A 39 0.29 -14.77 -18.17
CA THR A 39 0.61 -16.17 -17.84
C THR A 39 0.07 -16.60 -16.48
N ILE A 40 -0.55 -15.68 -15.73
CA ILE A 40 -1.02 -15.87 -14.36
C ILE A 40 -2.54 -15.70 -14.31
N THR A 41 -3.21 -16.64 -13.65
CA THR A 41 -4.66 -16.54 -13.40
C THR A 41 -4.91 -16.08 -11.98
N LEU A 42 -5.67 -14.99 -11.81
CA LEU A 42 -6.14 -14.54 -10.50
C LEU A 42 -7.29 -15.45 -10.05
N VAL A 43 -7.03 -16.28 -9.04
CA VAL A 43 -7.99 -17.30 -8.58
C VAL A 43 -9.02 -16.73 -7.61
N ARG A 44 -8.61 -15.85 -6.69
CA ARG A 44 -9.48 -15.22 -5.69
C ARG A 44 -8.84 -13.97 -5.09
N VAL A 45 -9.68 -13.10 -4.56
CA VAL A 45 -9.28 -11.94 -3.76
C VAL A 45 -10.15 -11.93 -2.51
N ASP A 46 -9.51 -12.03 -1.36
CA ASP A 46 -10.18 -11.99 -0.06
C ASP A 46 -9.60 -10.83 0.75
N ALA A 47 -10.46 -10.13 1.49
CA ALA A 47 -10.01 -9.13 2.44
C ALA A 47 -9.22 -9.80 3.58
N PRO A 48 -8.21 -9.13 4.16
CA PRO A 48 -7.53 -9.67 5.33
C PRO A 48 -8.52 -9.84 6.49
N ALA A 49 -8.25 -10.79 7.38
CA ALA A 49 -9.06 -11.00 8.57
C ALA A 49 -9.11 -9.71 9.40
N GLU A 50 -10.31 -9.32 9.83
CA GLU A 50 -10.48 -8.16 10.71
C GLU A 50 -9.76 -8.39 12.03
N ARG A 51 -9.10 -7.33 12.53
CA ARG A 51 -8.42 -7.40 13.81
C ARG A 51 -9.46 -7.55 14.92
N SER A 52 -9.34 -8.60 15.72
CA SER A 52 -10.18 -8.76 16.92
C SER A 52 -10.00 -7.58 17.87
N ALA A 53 -11.08 -7.23 18.59
CA ALA A 53 -11.03 -6.18 19.61
C ALA A 53 -9.89 -6.44 20.61
N GLY A 54 -9.12 -5.40 20.92
CA GLY A 54 -8.10 -5.45 21.95
C GLY A 54 -8.71 -5.40 23.34
N VAL A 55 -7.97 -5.88 24.33
CA VAL A 55 -8.33 -5.82 25.75
C VAL A 55 -7.56 -4.67 26.39
N LYS A 56 -8.26 -3.75 27.07
CA LYS A 56 -7.62 -2.79 27.98
C LYS A 56 -7.39 -3.48 29.32
N VAL A 57 -6.21 -3.30 29.89
CA VAL A 57 -5.83 -3.87 31.19
C VAL A 57 -5.46 -2.74 32.13
N ASP A 58 -5.78 -2.92 33.41
CA ASP A 58 -5.66 -1.87 34.43
C ASP A 58 -4.30 -1.89 35.15
N SER A 59 -3.46 -2.90 34.90
CA SER A 59 -2.16 -3.04 35.57
C SER A 59 -1.12 -3.78 34.73
N VAL A 60 0.15 -3.61 35.08
CA VAL A 60 1.29 -4.28 34.44
C VAL A 60 1.24 -5.79 34.65
N ASP A 61 0.83 -6.26 35.83
CA ASP A 61 0.70 -7.69 36.11
C ASP A 61 -0.39 -8.35 35.25
N ALA A 62 -1.51 -7.64 35.03
CA ALA A 62 -2.57 -8.08 34.15
C ALA A 62 -2.09 -8.15 32.67
N LEU A 63 -1.24 -7.21 32.25
CA LEU A 63 -0.62 -7.24 30.93
C LEU A 63 0.32 -8.45 30.77
N ILE A 64 1.20 -8.70 31.75
CA ILE A 64 2.14 -9.83 31.71
C ILE A 64 1.40 -11.16 31.67
N ASN A 65 0.32 -11.30 32.45
CA ASN A 65 -0.52 -12.48 32.44
C ASN A 65 -1.20 -12.69 31.07
N ALA A 66 -1.81 -11.64 30.51
CA ALA A 66 -2.44 -11.71 29.18
C ALA A 66 -1.43 -12.09 28.08
N LEU A 67 -0.20 -11.54 28.14
CA LEU A 67 0.85 -11.83 27.17
C LEU A 67 1.38 -13.27 27.26
N LYS A 68 1.57 -13.80 28.48
CA LYS A 68 2.07 -15.18 28.70
C LYS A 68 1.01 -16.24 28.42
N ASN A 69 -0.23 -16.03 28.88
CA ASN A 69 -1.25 -17.08 28.90
C ASN A 69 -2.20 -17.05 27.70
N GLN A 70 -2.57 -15.86 27.22
CA GLN A 70 -3.54 -15.70 26.13
C GLN A 70 -2.84 -15.54 24.78
N ALA A 71 -1.92 -14.57 24.70
CA ALA A 71 -1.23 -14.26 23.44
C ALA A 71 0.00 -15.16 23.19
N LYS A 72 0.59 -15.76 24.25
CA LYS A 72 1.76 -16.65 24.22
C LYS A 72 2.94 -16.09 23.41
N VAL A 73 3.22 -14.80 23.56
CA VAL A 73 4.27 -14.10 22.79
C VAL A 73 5.54 -13.86 23.62
N ILE A 74 5.47 -14.15 24.93
CA ILE A 74 6.56 -14.02 25.91
C ILE A 74 6.52 -15.25 26.82
#